data_AF-A0A401Q7A0-F1
#
_entry.id   AF-A0A401Q7A0-F1
#
_cell.length_a   1.000
_cell.length_b   1.000
_cell.length_c   1.000
_cell.angle_alpha   90.00
_cell.angle_beta   90.00
_cell.angle_gamma   90.00
#
_symmetry.space_group_name_H-M   'P 1'
#
loop_
_entity.id
_entity.type
_entity.pdbx_description
1 polymer ?
#
loop_
_entity_poly.entity_id
_entity_poly.type
_entity_poly.pdbx_seq_one_letter_code
_entity_poly.pdbx_strand_id
1 'polypeptide(L)'
;AVRCRLTCPLTCCAPTDIDECRRYMGRLCAQKCENSPGSYLCSCAIGYRLAEDGRNCKDVDECEASPCGQECANVYGSYQCYCRQGYTLNQVDRTTCEDVDECSLTASTLCAHHCVNTPGSFACICPGGYVLALNGRNCQDLDECTLGTHNCTRAETCFNVQGGFRCISFECPSNYQRVGQARCERLSCQDYVECQTEPQRITYYQLTFPINIRVPANIFRIIPSPVYVGDNILLGITGGNDGRFFSTRRHNNYTGFVYLQLQPRAPRDFLLDVEMTLIRQGRATKFIARIYVFITGPSL
;
A
#
# COMPACT_ATOMS: atom_id res chain seq x y z
N ALA A 1 56.07 94.09 4.78
CA ALA A 1 56.64 93.31 5.90
C ALA A 1 56.55 91.83 5.57
N VAL A 2 57.57 91.34 4.88
CA VAL A 2 57.90 89.92 4.80
C VAL A 2 58.63 89.59 6.09
N ARG A 3 58.19 88.55 6.81
CA ARG A 3 59.00 87.91 7.85
C ARG A 3 59.15 86.44 7.49
N CYS A 4 60.07 86.15 6.58
CA CYS A 4 60.64 84.83 6.45
C CYS A 4 61.54 84.59 7.68
N ARG A 5 61.18 83.65 8.54
CA ARG A 5 62.13 83.01 9.46
C ARG A 5 62.67 81.77 8.74
N LEU A 6 63.89 81.90 8.23
CA LEU A 6 64.73 80.79 7.76
C LEU A 6 65.29 80.04 8.99
N THR A 7 64.57 79.00 9.43
CA THR A 7 65.14 77.76 9.99
C THR A 7 64.03 76.70 9.98
N CYS A 8 63.72 76.17 8.80
CA CYS A 8 63.13 74.85 8.71
C CYS A 8 64.14 74.01 7.93
N PRO A 9 64.66 72.89 8.47
CA PRO A 9 65.42 71.94 7.68
C PRO A 9 64.55 71.50 6.51
N LEU A 10 65.15 71.25 5.35
CA LEU A 10 64.54 70.86 4.07
C LEU A 10 63.83 69.48 4.09
N THR A 11 63.16 69.11 5.18
CA THR A 11 62.47 67.81 5.35
C THR A 11 61.13 67.87 6.09
N CYS A 12 60.55 69.04 6.38
CA CYS A 12 59.28 69.11 7.14
C CYS A 12 58.20 69.93 6.45
N CYS A 13 57.47 69.30 5.53
CA CYS A 13 56.03 69.51 5.26
C CYS A 13 55.58 68.48 4.21
N ALA A 14 55.77 67.19 4.49
CA ALA A 14 54.97 66.21 3.78
C ALA A 14 53.53 66.39 4.28
N PRO A 15 52.52 66.57 3.40
CA PRO A 15 51.13 66.55 3.83
C PRO A 15 50.89 65.22 4.54
N THR A 16 50.55 65.28 5.83
CA THR A 16 50.20 64.10 6.59
C THR A 16 48.84 63.62 6.11
N ASP A 17 48.78 62.34 5.73
CA ASP A 17 47.56 61.67 5.33
C ASP A 17 46.45 61.85 6.40
N ILE A 18 45.24 62.16 5.95
CA ILE A 18 44.08 62.34 6.83
C ILE A 18 43.32 61.03 6.82
N ASP A 19 43.31 60.30 7.94
CA ASP A 19 42.49 59.08 8.07
C ASP A 19 40.99 59.44 7.99
N GLU A 20 40.41 59.34 6.78
CA GLU A 20 39.03 59.73 6.55
C GLU A 20 38.06 58.75 7.22
N CYS A 21 38.46 57.48 7.35
CA CYS A 21 37.68 56.46 8.05
C CYS A 21 37.50 56.83 9.53
N ARG A 22 38.54 57.34 10.20
CA ARG A 22 38.41 57.86 11.58
C ARG A 22 37.69 59.19 11.62
N ARG A 23 38.02 60.11 10.70
CA ARG A 23 37.46 61.48 10.70
C ARG A 23 35.94 61.49 10.53
N TYR A 24 35.41 60.65 9.66
CA TYR A 24 33.98 60.56 9.38
C TYR A 24 33.31 59.35 10.04
N MET A 25 33.98 58.73 11.03
CA MET A 25 33.49 57.56 11.77
C MET A 25 32.98 56.44 10.85
N GLY A 26 33.69 56.16 9.77
CA GLY A 26 33.37 55.09 8.81
C GLY A 26 32.14 55.33 7.93
N ARG A 27 31.43 56.46 8.07
CA ARG A 27 30.17 56.74 7.35
C ARG A 27 30.34 57.03 5.85
N LEU A 28 31.57 57.02 5.35
CA LEU A 28 31.89 57.20 3.94
C LEU A 28 31.60 55.94 3.10
N CYS A 29 31.66 54.77 3.72
CA CYS A 29 31.43 53.47 3.09
C CYS A 29 30.18 52.82 3.69
N ALA A 30 29.45 52.02 2.91
CA ALA A 30 28.28 51.31 3.42
C ALA A 30 28.64 50.23 4.45
N GLN A 31 29.81 49.58 4.32
CA GLN A 31 30.23 48.47 5.18
C GLN A 31 31.63 48.69 5.78
N LYS A 32 32.71 48.48 5.02
CA LYS A 32 34.08 48.57 5.54
C LYS A 32 34.86 49.70 4.87
N CYS A 33 35.58 50.49 5.68
CA CYS A 33 36.43 51.60 5.24
C CYS A 33 37.88 51.30 5.62
N GLU A 34 38.79 51.41 4.65
CA GLU A 34 40.23 51.25 4.83
C GLU A 34 40.95 52.53 4.39
N ASN A 35 41.73 53.12 5.29
CA ASN A 35 42.49 54.34 5.00
C ASN A 35 43.67 54.03 4.08
N SER A 36 43.94 54.91 3.10
CA SER A 36 45.07 54.78 2.18
C SER A 36 45.79 56.13 2.01
N PRO A 37 47.07 56.17 1.63
CA PRO A 37 47.76 57.46 1.46
C PRO A 37 47.08 58.33 0.38
N GLY A 38 46.47 59.44 0.80
CA GLY A 38 45.81 60.42 -0.07
C GLY A 38 44.32 60.14 -0.38
N SER A 39 43.73 59.08 0.17
CA SER A 39 42.30 58.73 0.01
C SER A 39 41.88 57.60 0.97
N TYR A 40 40.64 57.14 0.88
CA TYR A 40 40.20 55.89 1.48
C TYR A 40 39.70 54.90 0.42
N LEU A 41 39.65 53.62 0.78
CA LEU A 41 39.08 52.53 -0.01
C LEU A 41 37.89 51.92 0.76
N CYS A 42 36.77 51.71 0.06
CA CYS A 42 35.66 50.95 0.60
C CYS A 42 35.76 49.48 0.16
N SER A 43 35.47 48.57 1.09
CA SER A 43 35.34 47.15 0.82
C SER A 43 34.04 46.60 1.40
N CYS A 44 33.59 45.49 0.83
CA CYS A 44 32.35 44.83 1.22
C CYS A 44 32.64 43.52 1.95
N ALA A 45 31.71 43.11 2.81
CA ALA A 45 31.71 41.80 3.45
C ALA A 45 31.51 40.69 2.41
N ILE A 46 31.81 39.45 2.82
CA ILE A 46 31.53 38.25 2.00
C ILE A 46 30.04 38.23 1.64
N GLY A 47 29.70 37.84 0.40
CA GLY A 47 28.34 37.89 -0.15
C GLY A 47 27.96 39.23 -0.78
N TYR A 48 28.87 40.20 -0.82
CA TYR A 48 28.61 41.52 -1.40
C TYR A 48 29.74 41.95 -2.35
N ARG A 49 29.37 42.70 -3.39
CA ARG A 49 30.29 43.34 -4.33
C ARG A 49 30.18 44.86 -4.25
N LEU A 50 31.31 45.54 -4.45
CA LEU A 50 31.35 47.00 -4.47
C LEU A 50 30.56 47.52 -5.69
N ALA A 51 29.68 48.49 -5.45
CA ALA A 51 28.91 49.14 -6.49
C ALA A 51 29.80 50.09 -7.32
N GLU A 52 29.31 50.54 -8.47
CA GLU A 52 30.03 51.43 -9.39
C GLU A 52 30.38 52.80 -8.77
N ASP A 53 29.66 53.20 -7.71
CA ASP A 53 29.96 54.42 -6.96
C ASP A 53 31.17 54.31 -6.02
N GLY A 54 31.76 53.11 -5.89
CA GLY A 54 32.91 52.84 -5.05
C GLY A 54 32.64 52.93 -3.55
N ARG A 55 31.37 53.02 -3.10
CA ARG A 55 31.00 53.24 -1.70
C ARG A 55 29.91 52.29 -1.18
N ASN A 56 28.94 51.96 -2.02
CA ASN A 56 27.83 51.08 -1.66
C ASN A 56 28.15 49.62 -1.96
N CYS A 57 27.56 48.71 -1.20
CA CYS A 57 27.71 47.27 -1.39
C CYS A 57 26.41 46.70 -1.94
N LYS A 58 26.48 46.04 -3.10
CA LYS A 58 25.37 45.29 -3.69
C LYS A 58 25.51 43.84 -3.32
N ASP A 59 24.40 43.23 -2.96
CA ASP A 59 24.30 41.80 -2.73
C ASP A 59 24.74 41.02 -3.98
N VAL A 60 25.47 39.92 -3.79
CA VAL A 60 25.86 39.00 -4.86
C VAL A 60 24.81 37.93 -4.93
N ASP A 61 24.15 37.78 -6.07
CA ASP A 61 23.21 36.68 -6.27
C ASP A 61 23.98 35.39 -6.57
N GLU A 62 24.25 34.58 -5.55
CA GLU A 62 24.95 33.32 -5.75
C GLU A 62 24.12 32.31 -6.54
N CYS A 63 22.79 32.47 -6.64
CA CYS A 63 21.93 31.55 -7.37
C CYS A 63 22.13 31.61 -8.89
N GLU A 64 22.72 32.67 -9.43
CA GLU A 64 23.10 32.75 -10.86
C GLU A 64 24.09 31.63 -11.25
N ALA A 65 24.91 31.15 -10.31
CA ALA A 65 25.84 30.05 -10.52
C ALA A 65 25.23 28.65 -10.30
N SER A 66 23.93 28.56 -9.95
CA SER A 66 23.24 27.31 -9.59
C SER A 66 24.00 26.45 -8.55
N PRO A 67 24.32 27.00 -7.36
CA PRO A 67 25.12 26.31 -6.34
C PRO A 67 24.35 25.20 -5.62
N CYS A 68 23.02 25.21 -5.69
CA CYS A 68 22.15 24.24 -5.03
C CYS A 68 21.83 23.06 -5.95
N GLY A 69 21.69 21.87 -5.39
CA GLY A 69 21.28 20.69 -6.15
C GLY A 69 19.85 20.75 -6.71
N GLN A 70 18.97 21.55 -6.08
CA GLN A 70 17.59 21.74 -6.51
C GLN A 70 17.19 23.22 -6.53
N GLU A 71 16.51 23.73 -5.50
CA GLU A 71 16.00 25.10 -5.48
C GLU A 71 16.97 26.02 -4.73
N CYS A 72 17.16 27.24 -5.25
CA CYS A 72 18.03 28.26 -4.67
C CYS A 72 17.24 29.54 -4.46
N ALA A 73 17.38 30.17 -3.30
CA ALA A 73 16.91 31.52 -3.04
C ALA A 73 18.07 32.40 -2.59
N ASN A 74 18.25 33.50 -3.30
CA ASN A 74 19.20 34.54 -2.91
C ASN A 74 18.67 35.29 -1.67
N VAL A 75 19.53 35.52 -0.68
CA VAL A 75 19.19 36.25 0.55
C VAL A 75 20.27 37.29 0.84
N TYR A 76 19.96 38.36 1.56
CA TYR A 76 20.97 39.39 1.80
C TYR A 76 22.24 38.85 2.49
N GLY A 77 23.36 38.88 1.75
CA GLY A 77 24.68 38.43 2.15
C GLY A 77 24.96 36.94 2.02
N SER A 78 24.04 36.15 1.44
CA SER A 78 24.23 34.72 1.19
C SER A 78 23.13 34.13 0.30
N TYR A 79 23.02 32.80 0.27
CA TYR A 79 21.92 32.09 -0.39
C TYR A 79 21.42 30.94 0.49
N GLN A 80 20.22 30.47 0.20
CA GLN A 80 19.63 29.30 0.84
C GLN A 80 19.19 28.29 -0.20
N CYS A 81 19.56 27.03 0.02
CA CYS A 81 19.11 25.91 -0.80
C CYS A 81 17.88 25.25 -0.18
N TYR A 82 16.92 24.89 -1.02
CA TYR A 82 15.74 24.13 -0.63
C TYR A 82 15.60 22.88 -1.49
N CYS A 83 15.03 21.85 -0.87
CA CYS A 83 14.75 20.59 -1.51
C CYS A 83 13.26 20.47 -1.80
N ARG A 84 12.94 19.92 -2.97
CA ARG A 84 11.59 19.56 -3.38
C ARG A 84 11.02 18.50 -2.43
N GLN A 85 9.71 18.34 -2.49
CA GLN A 85 9.02 17.29 -1.73
C GLN A 85 9.64 15.91 -2.00
N GLY A 86 9.84 15.12 -0.95
CA GLY A 86 10.49 13.81 -1.01
C GLY A 86 12.02 13.84 -0.85
N TYR A 87 12.62 15.02 -0.66
CA TYR A 87 14.05 15.18 -0.45
C TYR A 87 14.35 15.92 0.86
N THR A 88 15.53 15.67 1.42
CA THR A 88 16.07 16.39 2.58
C THR A 88 17.38 17.07 2.24
N LEU A 89 17.61 18.26 2.79
CA LEU A 89 18.88 18.97 2.62
C LEU A 89 19.97 18.25 3.42
N ASN A 90 21.10 17.97 2.77
CA ASN A 90 22.26 17.39 3.41
C ASN A 90 22.77 18.33 4.51
N GLN A 91 22.98 17.79 5.72
CA GLN A 91 23.29 18.58 6.91
C GLN A 91 24.73 19.09 6.95
N VAL A 92 25.62 18.55 6.11
CA VAL A 92 27.05 18.87 6.07
C VAL A 92 27.30 20.02 5.09
N ASP A 93 26.91 19.86 3.83
CA ASP A 93 27.16 20.86 2.80
C ASP A 93 26.08 21.95 2.70
N ARG A 94 24.85 21.65 3.16
CA ARG A 94 23.66 22.51 3.06
C ARG A 94 23.33 22.95 1.64
N THR A 95 23.78 22.21 0.63
CA THR A 95 23.55 22.51 -0.80
C THR A 95 23.01 21.30 -1.58
N THR A 96 23.31 20.08 -1.13
CA THR A 96 22.86 18.85 -1.79
C THR A 96 21.53 18.38 -1.22
N CYS A 97 20.64 17.93 -2.10
CA CYS A 97 19.35 17.33 -1.72
C CYS A 97 19.42 15.82 -1.87
N GLU A 98 19.23 15.11 -0.75
CA GLU A 98 19.23 13.66 -0.68
C GLU A 98 17.80 13.13 -0.68
N ASP A 99 17.57 12.06 -1.42
CA ASP A 99 16.27 11.41 -1.51
C ASP A 99 15.88 10.81 -0.15
N VAL A 100 14.64 11.01 0.28
CA VAL A 100 14.13 10.46 1.53
C VAL A 100 13.62 9.05 1.25
N ASP A 101 14.31 8.05 1.78
CA ASP A 101 13.85 6.66 1.66
C ASP A 101 12.68 6.38 2.62
N GLU A 102 11.45 6.56 2.14
CA GLU A 102 10.25 6.35 2.96
C GLU A 102 10.04 4.87 3.30
N CYS A 103 10.56 3.96 2.48
CA CYS A 103 10.54 2.53 2.74
C CYS A 103 11.38 2.19 3.98
N SER A 104 12.58 2.77 4.11
CA SER A 104 13.43 2.55 5.30
C SER A 104 12.86 3.20 6.58
N LEU A 105 12.13 4.31 6.45
CA LEU A 105 11.58 5.04 7.59
C LEU A 105 10.28 4.42 8.15
N THR A 106 9.40 3.91 7.29
CA THR A 106 8.03 3.50 7.68
C THR A 106 7.51 2.25 6.96
N ALA A 107 8.41 1.35 6.53
CA ALA A 107 8.12 0.12 5.77
C ALA A 107 6.83 -0.62 6.15
N SER A 108 6.56 -0.81 7.46
CA SER A 108 5.47 -1.67 7.93
C SER A 108 4.05 -1.09 7.78
N THR A 109 3.91 0.19 7.48
CA THR A 109 2.59 0.85 7.32
C THR A 109 2.40 1.53 5.97
N LEU A 110 3.45 1.59 5.16
CA LEU A 110 3.44 2.32 3.89
C LEU A 110 2.78 1.52 2.76
N CYS A 111 3.15 0.25 2.63
CA CYS A 111 2.68 -0.69 1.60
C CYS A 111 2.11 -1.95 2.26
N ALA A 112 1.15 -2.60 1.60
CA ALA A 112 0.62 -3.89 2.09
C ALA A 112 1.63 -5.04 1.94
N HIS A 113 2.55 -4.96 0.98
CA HIS A 113 3.56 -5.98 0.72
C HIS A 113 4.96 -5.35 0.55
N HIS A 114 5.44 -5.19 -0.68
CA HIS A 114 6.80 -4.75 -0.93
C HIS A 114 6.85 -3.24 -1.23
N CYS A 115 7.75 -2.51 -0.58
CA CYS A 115 8.01 -1.09 -0.83
C CYS A 115 9.30 -0.95 -1.64
N VAL A 116 9.32 -0.09 -2.65
CA VAL A 116 10.50 0.27 -3.42
C VAL A 116 10.67 1.78 -3.40
N ASN A 117 11.81 2.25 -2.91
CA ASN A 117 12.13 3.67 -2.89
C ASN A 117 12.42 4.18 -4.32
N THR A 118 11.94 5.37 -4.64
CA THR A 118 12.09 6.01 -5.95
C THR A 118 12.47 7.48 -5.79
N PRO A 119 13.12 8.14 -6.77
CA PRO A 119 13.47 9.55 -6.61
C PRO A 119 12.24 10.44 -6.32
N GLY A 120 12.21 11.03 -5.13
CA GLY A 120 11.17 11.92 -4.61
C GLY A 120 9.91 11.23 -4.06
N SER A 121 9.86 9.89 -4.03
CA SER A 121 8.69 9.14 -3.53
C SER A 121 8.98 7.64 -3.36
N PHE A 122 7.93 6.84 -3.23
CA PHE A 122 8.03 5.38 -3.21
C PHE A 122 6.95 4.74 -4.07
N ALA A 123 7.18 3.48 -4.44
CA ALA A 123 6.22 2.63 -5.13
C ALA A 123 5.97 1.35 -4.34
N CYS A 124 4.70 0.95 -4.22
CA CYS A 124 4.32 -0.32 -3.65
C CYS A 124 4.18 -1.38 -4.76
N ILE A 125 4.74 -2.57 -4.53
CA ILE A 125 4.69 -3.71 -5.44
C ILE A 125 3.95 -4.86 -4.77
N CYS A 126 3.04 -5.47 -5.54
CA CYS A 126 2.26 -6.61 -5.12
C CYS A 126 2.94 -7.93 -5.55
N PRO A 127 2.80 -9.00 -4.75
CA PRO A 127 3.25 -10.33 -5.16
C PRO A 127 2.44 -10.85 -6.35
N GLY A 128 2.94 -11.91 -7.01
CA GLY A 128 2.23 -12.57 -8.10
C GLY A 128 0.82 -13.03 -7.66
N GLY A 129 -0.15 -12.93 -8.56
CA GLY A 129 -1.57 -13.17 -8.27
C GLY A 129 -2.31 -11.97 -7.66
N TYR A 130 -1.65 -10.81 -7.53
CA TYR A 130 -2.26 -9.59 -7.02
C TYR A 130 -1.94 -8.37 -7.89
N VAL A 131 -2.83 -7.38 -7.84
CA VAL A 131 -2.70 -6.09 -8.50
C VAL A 131 -2.78 -4.95 -7.49
N LEU A 132 -2.07 -3.86 -7.78
CA LEU A 132 -2.07 -2.68 -6.92
C LEU A 132 -3.45 -2.00 -6.97
N ALA A 133 -4.04 -1.81 -5.80
CA ALA A 133 -5.32 -1.12 -5.66
C ALA A 133 -5.20 0.36 -6.04
N LEU A 134 -6.34 1.01 -6.28
CA LEU A 134 -6.43 2.43 -6.65
C LEU A 134 -5.76 3.38 -5.65
N ASN A 135 -5.58 2.97 -4.40
CA ASN A 135 -4.89 3.76 -3.39
C ASN A 135 -3.35 3.71 -3.51
N GLY A 136 -2.81 2.93 -4.45
CA GLY A 136 -1.38 2.78 -4.67
C GLY A 136 -0.61 2.06 -3.57
N ARG A 137 -1.31 1.46 -2.58
CA ARG A 137 -0.69 0.88 -1.38
C ARG A 137 -1.11 -0.55 -1.07
N ASN A 138 -2.38 -0.86 -1.34
CA ASN A 138 -2.94 -2.18 -1.04
C ASN A 138 -2.86 -3.10 -2.25
N CYS A 139 -2.82 -4.41 -1.99
CA CYS A 139 -2.87 -5.42 -3.04
C CYS A 139 -4.24 -6.07 -3.07
N GLN A 140 -4.85 -6.09 -4.26
CA GLN A 140 -6.11 -6.78 -4.52
C GLN A 140 -5.82 -8.06 -5.30
N ASP A 141 -6.50 -9.12 -4.91
CA ASP A 141 -6.44 -10.41 -5.56
C ASP A 141 -6.87 -10.31 -7.03
N LEU A 142 -6.14 -10.97 -7.92
CA LEU A 142 -6.46 -11.03 -9.33
C LEU A 142 -7.37 -12.23 -9.59
N ASP A 143 -8.63 -12.00 -9.98
CA ASP A 143 -9.54 -13.10 -10.28
C ASP A 143 -9.25 -13.71 -11.67
N GLU A 144 -8.38 -14.71 -11.73
CA GLU A 144 -8.02 -15.35 -13.00
C GLU A 144 -9.18 -16.12 -13.63
N CYS A 145 -10.17 -16.53 -12.83
CA CYS A 145 -11.37 -17.21 -13.33
C CYS A 145 -12.27 -16.26 -14.10
N THR A 146 -12.50 -15.06 -13.57
CA THR A 146 -13.29 -14.02 -14.24
C THR A 146 -12.54 -13.45 -15.44
N LEU A 147 -11.22 -13.32 -15.36
CA LEU A 147 -10.39 -12.82 -16.45
C LEU A 147 -10.10 -13.86 -17.54
N GLY A 148 -10.39 -15.15 -17.28
CA GLY A 148 -10.12 -16.23 -18.22
C GLY A 148 -8.62 -16.49 -18.44
N THR A 149 -7.77 -16.06 -17.52
CA THR A 149 -6.30 -16.25 -17.56
C THR A 149 -5.85 -17.55 -16.90
N HIS A 150 -6.79 -18.32 -16.33
CA HIS A 150 -6.55 -19.62 -15.74
C HIS A 150 -6.19 -20.70 -16.78
N ASN A 151 -5.51 -21.77 -16.34
CA ASN A 151 -5.13 -22.89 -17.19
C ASN A 151 -5.97 -24.17 -16.98
N CYS A 152 -7.13 -24.06 -16.33
CA CYS A 152 -8.03 -25.20 -16.12
C CYS A 152 -8.47 -25.87 -17.43
N THR A 153 -8.53 -27.20 -17.42
CA THR A 153 -9.05 -28.00 -18.53
C THR A 153 -10.56 -27.84 -18.67
N ARG A 154 -11.12 -28.25 -19.82
CA ARG A 154 -12.58 -28.22 -20.06
C ARG A 154 -13.39 -29.10 -19.11
N ALA A 155 -12.77 -30.10 -18.47
CA ALA A 155 -13.43 -30.96 -17.49
C ALA A 155 -13.44 -30.34 -16.07
N GLU A 156 -12.57 -29.37 -15.84
CA GLU A 156 -12.40 -28.70 -14.55
C GLU A 156 -13.21 -27.42 -14.48
N THR A 157 -13.55 -27.03 -13.26
CA THR A 157 -14.12 -25.71 -12.98
C THR A 157 -13.06 -24.85 -12.31
N CYS A 158 -12.88 -23.64 -12.81
CA CYS A 158 -12.00 -22.65 -12.20
C CYS A 158 -12.66 -22.06 -10.96
N PHE A 159 -11.88 -21.96 -9.88
CA PHE A 159 -12.27 -21.21 -8.70
C PHE A 159 -11.16 -20.26 -8.26
N ASN A 160 -11.54 -19.01 -8.04
CA ASN A 160 -10.63 -17.99 -7.59
C ASN A 160 -10.28 -18.17 -6.11
N VAL A 161 -9.00 -18.03 -5.78
CA VAL A 161 -8.47 -18.11 -4.41
C VAL A 161 -7.51 -16.95 -4.17
N GLN A 162 -7.30 -16.59 -2.92
CA GLN A 162 -6.39 -15.50 -2.61
C GLN A 162 -4.95 -15.82 -3.11
N GLY A 163 -4.45 -15.02 -4.05
CA GLY A 163 -3.16 -15.14 -4.71
C GLY A 163 -3.13 -16.07 -5.93
N GLY A 164 -4.28 -16.53 -6.44
CA GLY A 164 -4.33 -17.36 -7.65
C GLY A 164 -5.65 -18.08 -7.87
N PHE A 165 -5.61 -19.21 -8.57
CA PHE A 165 -6.80 -20.01 -8.84
C PHE A 165 -6.56 -21.49 -8.60
N ARG A 166 -7.64 -22.24 -8.41
CA ARG A 166 -7.64 -23.70 -8.38
C ARG A 166 -8.58 -24.27 -9.42
N CYS A 167 -8.09 -25.27 -10.13
CA CYS A 167 -8.88 -26.07 -11.05
C CYS A 167 -9.35 -27.30 -10.30
N ILE A 168 -10.66 -27.43 -10.12
CA ILE A 168 -11.23 -28.58 -9.43
C ILE A 168 -12.07 -29.36 -10.43
N SER A 169 -11.69 -30.62 -10.63
CA SER A 169 -12.52 -31.58 -11.33
C SER A 169 -13.60 -32.11 -10.38
N PHE A 170 -14.84 -32.11 -10.87
CA PHE A 170 -15.94 -32.76 -10.17
C PHE A 170 -16.43 -33.92 -11.03
N GLU A 171 -16.14 -35.13 -10.60
CA GLU A 171 -16.72 -36.32 -11.20
C GLU A 171 -18.03 -36.64 -10.50
N CYS A 172 -19.09 -36.81 -11.30
CA CYS A 172 -20.35 -37.30 -10.76
C CYS A 172 -20.13 -38.75 -10.29
N PRO A 173 -20.61 -39.13 -9.10
CA PRO A 173 -20.56 -40.52 -8.64
C PRO A 173 -21.27 -41.45 -9.62
N SER A 174 -20.97 -42.75 -9.53
CA SER A 174 -21.68 -43.80 -10.28
C SER A 174 -23.20 -43.64 -10.11
N ASN A 175 -23.96 -43.80 -11.20
CA ASN A 175 -25.42 -43.57 -11.30
C ASN A 175 -25.87 -42.11 -11.27
N TYR A 176 -24.99 -41.14 -11.52
CA TYR A 176 -25.35 -39.74 -11.71
C TYR A 176 -24.88 -39.22 -13.06
N GLN A 177 -25.67 -38.32 -13.66
CA GLN A 177 -25.30 -37.57 -14.85
C GLN A 177 -25.04 -36.09 -14.52
N ARG A 178 -24.11 -35.47 -15.22
CA ARG A 178 -23.84 -34.04 -15.08
C ARG A 178 -24.94 -33.24 -15.76
N VAL A 179 -25.60 -32.37 -15.01
CA VAL A 179 -26.71 -31.52 -15.51
C VAL A 179 -26.37 -30.03 -15.54
N GLY A 180 -25.18 -29.65 -15.05
CA GLY A 180 -24.68 -28.29 -15.09
C GLY A 180 -23.27 -28.16 -14.52
N GLN A 181 -22.82 -26.93 -14.36
CA GLN A 181 -21.54 -26.64 -13.70
C GLN A 181 -21.64 -27.06 -12.23
N ALA A 182 -20.76 -27.98 -11.82
CA ALA A 182 -20.71 -28.50 -10.46
C ALA A 182 -22.06 -29.08 -9.96
N ARG A 183 -22.85 -29.71 -10.85
CA ARG A 183 -24.16 -30.31 -10.53
C ARG A 183 -24.34 -31.68 -11.18
N CYS A 184 -24.75 -32.65 -10.37
CA CYS A 184 -25.04 -34.02 -10.77
C CYS A 184 -26.48 -34.38 -10.38
N GLU A 185 -27.20 -35.06 -11.27
CA GLU A 185 -28.56 -35.55 -11.05
C GLU A 185 -28.58 -37.07 -11.15
N ARG A 186 -29.30 -37.71 -10.23
CA ARG A 186 -29.36 -39.16 -10.15
C ARG A 186 -30.09 -39.71 -11.37
N LEU A 187 -29.52 -40.72 -12.01
CA LEU A 187 -30.20 -41.46 -13.07
C LEU A 187 -31.42 -42.20 -12.50
N SER A 188 -32.38 -42.53 -13.36
CA SER A 188 -33.60 -43.22 -12.93
C SER A 188 -33.24 -44.51 -12.19
N CYS A 189 -33.59 -44.61 -10.91
CA CYS A 189 -33.56 -45.90 -10.22
C CYS A 189 -34.66 -46.74 -10.86
N GLN A 190 -34.28 -47.80 -11.57
CA GLN A 190 -35.21 -48.83 -11.98
C GLN A 190 -35.62 -49.63 -10.72
N ASP A 191 -35.22 -50.90 -10.64
CA ASP A 191 -35.56 -51.80 -9.52
C ASP A 191 -34.51 -51.84 -8.39
N TYR A 192 -33.48 -50.99 -8.46
CA TYR A 192 -32.44 -50.95 -7.44
C TYR A 192 -32.91 -50.11 -6.24
N VAL A 193 -33.46 -50.79 -5.24
CA VAL A 193 -34.02 -50.18 -4.02
C VAL A 193 -32.98 -49.34 -3.27
N GLU A 194 -31.72 -49.77 -3.28
CA GLU A 194 -30.59 -49.05 -2.67
C GLU A 194 -30.35 -47.67 -3.34
N CYS A 195 -30.60 -47.51 -4.64
CA CYS A 195 -30.52 -46.21 -5.33
C CYS A 195 -31.62 -45.22 -4.88
N GLN A 196 -32.76 -45.73 -4.40
CA GLN A 196 -33.82 -44.85 -3.91
C GLN A 196 -33.43 -44.14 -2.61
N THR A 197 -32.48 -44.69 -1.85
CA THR A 197 -31.93 -44.05 -0.64
C THR A 197 -30.87 -43.00 -0.93
N GLU A 198 -30.35 -42.96 -2.16
CA GLU A 198 -29.37 -41.99 -2.65
C GLU A 198 -30.02 -40.65 -3.05
N PRO A 199 -29.32 -39.52 -2.91
CA PRO A 199 -29.88 -38.21 -3.21
C PRO A 199 -30.26 -38.06 -4.69
N GLN A 200 -31.34 -37.32 -4.95
CA GLN A 200 -31.77 -37.00 -6.32
C GLN A 200 -30.80 -36.05 -7.03
N ARG A 201 -30.14 -35.16 -6.28
CA ARG A 201 -29.21 -34.18 -6.84
C ARG A 201 -28.04 -33.94 -5.88
N ILE A 202 -26.86 -33.83 -6.46
CA ILE A 202 -25.62 -33.44 -5.78
C ILE A 202 -25.14 -32.12 -6.38
N THR A 203 -24.97 -31.10 -5.54
CA THR A 203 -24.42 -29.79 -5.97
C THR A 203 -23.14 -29.49 -5.23
N TYR A 204 -22.12 -29.08 -5.97
CA TYR A 204 -20.79 -28.77 -5.47
C TYR A 204 -20.66 -27.25 -5.28
N TYR A 205 -20.22 -26.82 -4.10
CA TYR A 205 -19.99 -25.40 -3.77
C TYR A 205 -18.56 -25.20 -3.32
N GLN A 206 -17.98 -24.03 -3.59
CA GLN A 206 -16.71 -23.60 -3.01
C GLN A 206 -16.89 -22.33 -2.17
N LEU A 207 -16.30 -22.31 -0.99
CA LEU A 207 -16.21 -21.13 -0.12
C LEU A 207 -14.74 -20.83 0.18
N THR A 208 -14.29 -19.61 -0.11
CA THR A 208 -12.93 -19.14 0.18
C THR A 208 -12.97 -18.07 1.28
N PHE A 209 -12.09 -18.20 2.29
CA PHE A 209 -12.01 -17.24 3.41
C PHE A 209 -10.59 -16.69 3.60
N PRO A 210 -10.36 -15.35 3.58
CA PRO A 210 -9.05 -14.76 3.86
C PRO A 210 -8.72 -14.71 5.36
N ILE A 211 -7.44 -14.85 5.72
CA ILE A 211 -6.95 -14.57 7.09
C ILE A 211 -7.07 -13.07 7.41
N ASN A 212 -7.41 -12.75 8.68
CA ASN A 212 -7.73 -11.45 9.30
C ASN A 212 -9.22 -11.11 9.43
N ILE A 213 -10.10 -11.89 8.81
CA ILE A 213 -11.48 -11.97 9.28
C ILE A 213 -11.47 -13.09 10.32
N ARG A 214 -11.83 -12.80 11.58
CA ARG A 214 -12.20 -13.87 12.52
C ARG A 214 -13.25 -14.69 11.76
N VAL A 215 -12.91 -15.91 11.32
CA VAL A 215 -13.86 -16.77 10.59
C VAL A 215 -15.13 -16.71 11.44
N PRO A 216 -16.22 -16.11 10.93
CA PRO A 216 -17.41 -15.98 11.75
C PRO A 216 -17.72 -17.37 12.25
N ALA A 217 -18.08 -17.50 13.54
CA ALA A 217 -18.35 -18.80 14.14
C ALA A 217 -19.22 -19.63 13.16
N ASN A 218 -20.18 -18.97 12.51
CA ASN A 218 -20.96 -19.50 11.41
C ASN A 218 -20.25 -19.34 10.04
N ILE A 219 -19.96 -20.46 9.39
CA ILE A 219 -19.31 -20.55 8.07
C ILE A 219 -20.32 -20.30 6.95
N PHE A 220 -21.55 -20.80 7.11
CA PHE A 220 -22.66 -20.51 6.20
C PHE A 220 -24.02 -20.67 6.89
N ARG A 221 -25.04 -20.03 6.32
CA ARG A 221 -26.43 -20.03 6.81
C ARG A 221 -27.29 -20.85 5.86
N ILE A 222 -28.05 -21.79 6.41
CA ILE A 222 -29.05 -22.56 5.67
C ILE A 222 -30.44 -22.08 6.09
N ILE A 223 -31.28 -21.76 5.12
CA ILE A 223 -32.65 -21.29 5.35
C ILE A 223 -33.57 -22.16 4.48
N PRO A 224 -34.55 -22.88 5.06
CA PRO A 224 -35.59 -23.54 4.30
C PRO A 224 -36.53 -22.47 3.71
N SER A 225 -37.12 -22.75 2.56
CA SER A 225 -38.07 -21.84 1.92
C SER A 225 -39.25 -21.52 2.86
N PRO A 226 -39.68 -20.25 2.98
CA PRO A 226 -40.76 -19.84 3.89
C PRO A 226 -42.16 -20.29 3.43
N VAL A 227 -42.29 -20.97 2.30
CA VAL A 227 -43.56 -21.49 1.79
C VAL A 227 -43.93 -22.76 2.56
N TYR A 228 -44.40 -22.57 3.79
CA TYR A 228 -44.98 -23.64 4.62
C TYR A 228 -46.41 -23.92 4.16
N VAL A 229 -46.57 -24.92 3.28
CA VAL A 229 -47.84 -25.63 3.11
C VAL A 229 -47.55 -27.14 3.07
N GLY A 230 -47.45 -27.76 4.23
CA GLY A 230 -47.49 -29.24 4.36
C GLY A 230 -46.19 -30.02 4.14
N ASP A 231 -45.08 -29.39 3.75
CA ASP A 231 -43.81 -30.08 3.49
C ASP A 231 -42.76 -29.82 4.58
N ASN A 232 -42.23 -30.88 5.19
CA ASN A 232 -41.15 -30.77 6.18
C ASN A 232 -39.79 -30.86 5.45
N ILE A 233 -38.91 -29.88 5.69
CA ILE A 233 -37.52 -29.92 5.22
C ILE A 233 -36.60 -30.22 6.41
N LEU A 234 -35.91 -31.34 6.34
CA LEU A 234 -34.85 -31.70 7.28
C LEU A 234 -33.50 -31.32 6.67
N LEU A 235 -32.62 -30.75 7.47
CA LEU A 235 -31.26 -30.37 7.11
C LEU A 235 -30.31 -31.03 8.09
N GLY A 236 -29.26 -31.68 7.58
CA GLY A 236 -28.27 -32.35 8.42
C GLY A 236 -26.91 -32.41 7.74
N ILE A 237 -25.85 -32.49 8.55
CA ILE A 237 -24.51 -32.81 8.07
C ILE A 237 -24.38 -34.33 8.11
N THR A 238 -24.17 -34.95 6.96
CA THR A 238 -24.09 -36.43 6.83
C THR A 238 -22.67 -36.93 6.59
N GLY A 239 -21.74 -36.05 6.21
CA GLY A 239 -20.36 -36.44 5.97
C GLY A 239 -19.40 -35.26 5.91
N GLY A 240 -18.10 -35.56 6.07
CA GLY A 240 -17.02 -34.61 5.85
C GLY A 240 -15.64 -35.25 6.02
N ASN A 241 -14.64 -34.71 5.33
CA ASN A 241 -13.28 -35.29 5.25
C ASN A 241 -12.50 -35.25 6.59
N ASP A 242 -12.92 -34.44 7.55
CA ASP A 242 -12.19 -34.21 8.81
C ASP A 242 -12.93 -34.69 10.07
N GLY A 243 -14.08 -35.37 9.89
CA GLY A 243 -14.77 -36.17 10.91
C GLY A 243 -15.28 -35.49 12.20
N ARG A 244 -14.86 -34.27 12.60
CA ARG A 244 -15.12 -33.77 13.98
C ARG A 244 -15.30 -32.26 14.20
N PHE A 245 -15.46 -31.40 13.18
CA PHE A 245 -15.42 -29.94 13.45
C PHE A 245 -16.61 -29.11 12.98
N PHE A 246 -17.66 -29.69 12.41
CA PHE A 246 -18.83 -28.92 11.98
C PHE A 246 -20.04 -29.28 12.82
N SER A 247 -20.70 -28.27 13.37
CA SER A 247 -21.96 -28.44 14.08
C SER A 247 -23.03 -27.55 13.45
N THR A 248 -24.28 -27.98 13.58
CA THR A 248 -25.43 -27.18 13.16
C THR A 248 -26.18 -26.69 14.39
N ARG A 249 -26.50 -25.39 14.42
CA ARG A 249 -27.40 -24.83 15.44
C ARG A 249 -28.61 -24.22 14.76
N ARG A 250 -29.79 -24.66 15.17
CA ARG A 250 -31.05 -24.02 14.78
C ARG A 250 -31.18 -22.67 15.48
N HIS A 251 -31.58 -21.66 14.73
CA HIS A 251 -31.90 -20.33 15.19
C HIS A 251 -33.29 -19.95 14.66
N ASN A 252 -34.16 -19.53 15.58
CA ASN A 252 -35.59 -19.34 15.32
C ASN A 252 -36.25 -20.62 14.77
N ASN A 253 -37.45 -20.50 14.20
CA ASN A 253 -38.20 -21.67 13.74
C ASN A 253 -37.56 -22.34 12.53
N TYR A 254 -36.69 -21.69 11.76
CA TYR A 254 -36.32 -22.21 10.44
C TYR A 254 -34.86 -22.06 10.04
N THR A 255 -34.09 -21.16 10.65
CA THR A 255 -32.69 -20.96 10.20
C THR A 255 -31.76 -21.97 10.84
N GLY A 256 -30.88 -22.60 10.06
CA GLY A 256 -29.74 -23.37 10.55
C GLY A 256 -28.44 -22.63 10.28
N PHE A 257 -27.53 -22.62 11.26
CA PHE A 257 -26.16 -22.16 11.08
C PHE A 257 -25.21 -23.34 11.13
N VAL A 258 -24.31 -23.43 10.16
CA VAL A 258 -23.18 -24.36 10.22
C VAL A 258 -21.98 -23.58 10.73
N TYR A 259 -21.38 -24.06 11.82
CA TYR A 259 -20.24 -23.42 12.46
C TYR A 259 -19.08 -24.39 12.66
N LEU A 260 -17.87 -23.86 12.60
CA LEU A 260 -16.66 -24.60 12.92
C LEU A 260 -16.49 -24.62 14.44
N GLN A 261 -16.32 -25.81 15.03
CA GLN A 261 -16.14 -25.95 16.48
C GLN A 261 -14.76 -25.51 16.96
N LEU A 262 -13.74 -25.63 16.11
CA LEU A 262 -12.39 -25.18 16.40
C LEU A 262 -12.02 -24.02 15.48
N GLN A 263 -11.15 -23.14 15.94
CA GLN A 263 -10.54 -22.17 15.03
C GLN A 263 -9.66 -22.92 14.02
N PRO A 264 -9.86 -22.70 12.72
CA PRO A 264 -9.09 -23.39 11.70
C PRO A 264 -7.66 -22.86 11.68
N ARG A 265 -6.68 -23.77 11.54
CA ARG A 265 -5.32 -23.41 11.15
C ARG A 265 -5.25 -23.39 9.62
N ALA A 266 -4.78 -22.32 9.02
CA ALA A 266 -4.60 -22.19 7.57
C ALA A 266 -3.19 -22.65 7.13
N PRO A 267 -2.99 -23.01 5.84
CA PRO A 267 -4.03 -23.30 4.85
C PRO A 267 -4.69 -24.67 5.10
N ARG A 268 -6.03 -24.76 4.98
CA ARG A 268 -6.75 -26.03 5.19
C ARG A 268 -8.02 -26.14 4.36
N ASP A 269 -8.28 -27.38 3.92
CA ASP A 269 -9.35 -27.75 3.00
C ASP A 269 -10.34 -28.66 3.73
N PHE A 270 -11.61 -28.26 3.78
CA PHE A 270 -12.69 -29.07 4.35
C PHE A 270 -13.70 -29.45 3.28
N LEU A 271 -14.18 -30.68 3.37
CA LEU A 271 -15.30 -31.18 2.61
C LEU A 271 -16.46 -31.40 3.57
N LEU A 272 -17.62 -30.85 3.22
CA LEU A 272 -18.85 -31.00 3.99
C LEU A 272 -19.99 -31.47 3.09
N ASP A 273 -20.60 -32.59 3.44
CA ASP A 273 -21.82 -33.07 2.80
C ASP A 273 -23.04 -32.68 3.67
N VAL A 274 -23.87 -31.80 3.14
CA VAL A 274 -25.12 -31.35 3.74
C VAL A 274 -26.28 -32.06 3.05
N GLU A 275 -26.95 -32.94 3.76
CA GLU A 275 -28.18 -33.58 3.29
C GLU A 275 -29.38 -32.68 3.57
N MET A 276 -30.23 -32.53 2.56
CA MET A 276 -31.55 -31.93 2.69
C MET A 276 -32.60 -32.97 2.31
N THR A 277 -33.55 -33.25 3.21
CA THR A 277 -34.66 -34.16 2.94
C THR A 277 -35.97 -33.37 2.92
N LEU A 278 -36.62 -33.35 1.75
CA LEU A 278 -37.95 -32.80 1.56
C LEU A 278 -38.99 -33.90 1.72
N ILE A 279 -39.86 -33.78 2.72
CA ILE A 279 -40.96 -34.71 2.96
C ILE A 279 -42.25 -34.06 2.47
N ARG A 280 -42.83 -34.60 1.40
CA ARG A 280 -44.09 -34.14 0.81
C ARG A 280 -45.07 -35.29 0.72
N GLN A 281 -46.26 -35.14 1.33
CA GLN A 281 -47.32 -36.17 1.31
C GLN A 281 -46.81 -37.59 1.68
N GLY A 282 -45.89 -37.69 2.64
CA GLY A 282 -45.29 -38.97 3.07
C GLY A 282 -44.16 -39.51 2.20
N ARG A 283 -43.82 -38.86 1.06
CA ARG A 283 -42.65 -39.19 0.24
C ARG A 283 -41.46 -38.33 0.63
N ALA A 284 -40.33 -38.95 0.94
CA ALA A 284 -39.08 -38.27 1.23
C ALA A 284 -38.22 -38.17 -0.05
N THR A 285 -37.77 -36.95 -0.37
CA THR A 285 -36.86 -36.68 -1.47
C THR A 285 -35.57 -36.10 -0.90
N LYS A 286 -34.44 -36.76 -1.16
CA LYS A 286 -33.13 -36.36 -0.63
C LYS A 286 -32.33 -35.55 -1.64
N PHE A 287 -31.56 -34.60 -1.15
CA PHE A 287 -30.61 -33.77 -1.90
C PHE A 287 -29.32 -33.67 -1.11
N ILE A 288 -28.16 -33.64 -1.76
CA ILE A 288 -26.87 -33.39 -1.11
C ILE A 288 -26.22 -32.14 -1.70
N ALA A 289 -25.80 -31.24 -0.82
CA ALA A 289 -24.88 -30.15 -1.14
C ALA A 289 -23.50 -30.53 -0.60
N ARG A 290 -22.55 -30.73 -1.52
CA ARG A 290 -21.14 -30.99 -1.21
C ARG A 290 -20.37 -29.68 -1.25
N ILE A 291 -19.92 -29.22 -0.11
CA ILE A 291 -19.29 -27.91 0.06
C ILE A 291 -17.79 -28.12 0.32
N TYR A 292 -16.97 -27.61 -0.59
CA TYR A 292 -15.54 -27.47 -0.44
C TYR A 292 -15.25 -26.13 0.20
N VAL A 293 -14.71 -26.14 1.41
CA VAL A 293 -14.31 -24.93 2.12
C VAL A 293 -12.80 -24.84 2.13
N PHE A 294 -12.27 -23.76 1.56
CA PHE A 294 -10.85 -23.47 1.55
C PHE A 294 -10.55 -22.26 2.42
N ILE A 295 -9.68 -22.43 3.40
CA ILE A 295 -9.25 -21.36 4.30
C ILE A 295 -7.84 -20.96 3.90
N THR A 296 -7.70 -19.75 3.36
CA THR A 296 -6.43 -19.22 2.86
C THR A 296 -5.69 -18.42 3.92
N GLY A 297 -4.38 -18.61 3.97
CA GLY A 297 -3.44 -17.68 4.58
C GLY A 297 -2.15 -18.37 5.03
N PRO A 298 -1.19 -17.61 5.56
CA PRO A 298 0.14 -18.12 5.82
C PRO A 298 0.11 -19.21 6.90
N SER A 299 0.87 -20.29 6.68
CA SER A 299 1.25 -21.21 7.75
C SER A 299 2.01 -20.39 8.81
N LEU A 300 1.45 -20.30 10.02
CA LEU A 300 2.17 -19.81 11.20
C LEU A 300 3.43 -20.64 11.46
#